data_AF-A0A965GBM7-F1
#
_entry.id   AF-A0A965GBM7-F1
#
_cell.length_a   1.000
_cell.length_b   1.000
_cell.length_c   1.000
_cell.angle_alpha   90.00
_cell.angle_beta   90.00
_cell.angle_gamma   90.00
#
_symmetry.space_group_name_H-M   'P 1'
#
loop_
_entity.id
_entity.type
_entity.pdbx_description
1 polymer ?
#
loop_
_entity_poly.entity_id
_entity_poly.type
_entity_poly.pdbx_seq_one_letter_code
_entity_poly.pdbx_strand_id
1 'polypeptide(L)'
;MNISAGGKRLERLLKMIPFLQALNLIWLCGLPGYSHLELIDVSFDSGFITITNADTLNQPMSLTIEEGAALLLAIDNLMNITPDKDLEILRSLREKLLAILTWKDSSKSGSKTYPPQTSAQPVLPKILKAIDTLSK
;
A
#
# COMPACT_ATOMS: atom_id res chain seq x y z
N MET A 1 -31.60 -37.92 -2.94
CA MET A 1 -30.50 -37.44 -3.82
C MET A 1 -30.13 -36.03 -3.37
N ASN A 2 -29.00 -35.88 -2.67
CA ASN A 2 -28.65 -34.64 -1.97
C ASN A 2 -27.72 -33.77 -2.85
N ILE A 3 -28.28 -32.71 -3.43
CA ILE A 3 -27.59 -31.73 -4.32
C ILE A 3 -26.86 -30.61 -3.54
N SER A 4 -26.45 -30.86 -2.29
CA SER A 4 -25.78 -29.86 -1.45
C SER A 4 -24.32 -29.54 -1.86
N ALA A 5 -23.65 -30.42 -2.61
CA ALA A 5 -22.24 -30.25 -2.99
C ALA A 5 -22.02 -29.17 -4.10
N GLY A 6 -23.01 -28.91 -4.95
CA GLY A 6 -22.92 -27.95 -6.05
C GLY A 6 -22.85 -26.49 -5.58
N GLY A 7 -23.63 -26.14 -4.55
CA GLY A 7 -23.71 -24.77 -4.02
C GLY A 7 -22.37 -24.28 -3.46
N LYS A 8 -21.67 -25.12 -2.67
CA LYS A 8 -20.35 -24.76 -2.10
C LYS A 8 -19.23 -24.64 -3.13
N ARG A 9 -19.41 -25.21 -4.34
CA ARG A 9 -18.44 -25.10 -5.44
C ARG A 9 -18.65 -23.82 -6.22
N LEU A 10 -19.91 -23.47 -6.49
CA LEU A 10 -20.30 -22.19 -7.10
C LEU A 10 -19.92 -21.01 -6.20
N GLU A 11 -20.16 -21.08 -4.90
CA GLU A 11 -19.75 -20.03 -3.95
C GLU A 11 -18.24 -19.82 -3.88
N ARG A 12 -17.45 -20.90 -3.99
CA ARG A 12 -15.99 -20.82 -4.05
C ARG A 12 -15.51 -20.18 -5.36
N LEU A 13 -16.15 -20.52 -6.48
CA LEU A 13 -15.84 -19.93 -7.78
C LEU A 13 -16.21 -18.44 -7.80
N LEU A 14 -17.36 -18.05 -7.25
CA LEU A 14 -17.79 -16.66 -7.13
C LEU A 14 -16.84 -15.81 -6.29
N LYS A 15 -16.28 -16.36 -5.20
CA LYS A 15 -15.25 -15.69 -4.38
C LYS A 15 -13.88 -15.59 -5.07
N MET A 16 -13.60 -16.46 -6.04
CA MET A 16 -12.33 -16.49 -6.78
C MET A 16 -12.22 -15.36 -7.82
N ILE A 17 -13.35 -14.98 -8.43
CA ILE A 17 -13.39 -13.97 -9.50
C ILE A 17 -12.76 -12.62 -9.07
N PRO A 18 -13.15 -11.98 -7.95
CA PRO A 18 -12.53 -10.72 -7.52
C PRO A 18 -11.06 -10.88 -7.11
N PHE A 19 -10.67 -12.06 -6.62
CA PHE A 19 -9.27 -12.36 -6.29
C PHE A 19 -8.39 -12.39 -7.54
N LEU A 20 -8.85 -13.03 -8.62
CA LEU A 20 -8.14 -13.05 -9.91
C LEU A 20 -8.02 -11.64 -10.52
N GLN A 21 -9.02 -10.78 -10.31
CA GLN A 21 -8.97 -9.38 -10.73
C GLN A 21 -7.94 -8.57 -9.92
N ALA A 22 -7.87 -8.77 -8.60
CA ALA A 22 -6.84 -8.14 -7.75
C ALA A 22 -5.43 -8.60 -8.13
N LEU A 23 -5.28 -9.86 -8.54
CA LEU A 23 -4.02 -10.43 -9.02
C LEU A 23 -3.51 -9.75 -10.31
N ASN A 24 -4.42 -9.24 -11.14
CA ASN A 24 -4.06 -8.46 -12.33
C ASN A 24 -3.43 -7.10 -11.97
N LEU A 25 -3.67 -6.56 -10.77
CA LEU A 25 -3.05 -5.32 -10.30
C LEU A 25 -1.61 -5.52 -9.83
N ILE A 26 -1.20 -6.75 -9.52
CA ILE A 26 0.16 -7.07 -9.07
C ILE A 26 1.19 -6.74 -10.17
N TRP A 27 0.79 -6.83 -11.43
CA TRP A 27 1.62 -6.41 -12.57
C TRP A 27 1.99 -4.92 -12.56
N LEU A 28 1.32 -4.09 -11.75
CA LEU A 28 1.63 -2.68 -11.57
C LEU A 28 2.65 -2.43 -10.43
N CYS A 29 2.93 -3.44 -9.61
CA CYS A 29 3.80 -3.33 -8.44
C CYS A 29 5.26 -3.65 -8.80
N GLY A 30 5.91 -2.81 -9.60
CA GLY A 30 7.32 -2.99 -10.03
C GLY A 30 8.32 -2.03 -9.37
N LEU A 31 9.57 -2.08 -9.82
CA LEU A 31 10.59 -1.06 -9.50
C LEU A 31 10.16 0.31 -10.04
N PRO A 32 10.46 1.42 -9.32
CA PRO A 32 10.06 2.76 -9.73
C PRO A 32 10.81 3.19 -11.00
N GLY A 33 10.07 3.23 -12.12
CA GLY A 33 10.60 3.49 -13.46
C GLY A 33 9.61 3.17 -14.60
N TYR A 34 8.59 2.33 -14.32
CA TYR A 34 7.54 1.91 -15.27
C TYR A 34 8.06 1.29 -16.58
N SER A 35 9.33 0.87 -16.61
CA SER A 35 9.86 0.12 -17.74
C SER A 35 9.29 -1.29 -17.73
N HIS A 36 8.93 -1.83 -18.90
CA HIS A 36 8.35 -3.19 -19.02
C HIS A 36 9.22 -4.31 -18.44
N LEU A 37 10.52 -4.05 -18.20
CA LEU A 37 11.47 -5.00 -17.59
C LEU A 37 11.50 -4.94 -16.06
N GLU A 38 10.73 -4.05 -15.44
CA GLU A 38 10.76 -3.73 -14.00
C GLU A 38 9.48 -4.15 -13.25
N LEU A 39 8.47 -4.65 -13.96
CA LEU A 39 7.17 -5.06 -13.43
C LEU A 39 7.16 -6.55 -13.05
N ILE A 40 6.28 -6.94 -12.14
CA ILE A 40 6.11 -8.36 -11.74
C ILE A 40 5.49 -9.13 -12.91
N ASP A 41 6.12 -10.21 -13.34
CA ASP A 41 5.63 -11.10 -14.39
C ASP A 41 4.97 -12.34 -13.77
N VAL A 42 3.63 -12.42 -13.89
CA VAL A 42 2.79 -13.41 -13.19
C VAL A 42 1.91 -14.19 -14.15
N SER A 43 2.18 -15.48 -14.37
CA SER A 43 1.30 -16.33 -15.16
C SER A 43 0.33 -17.15 -14.30
N PHE A 44 -0.87 -17.40 -14.82
CA PHE A 44 -1.87 -18.25 -14.18
C PHE A 44 -2.21 -19.44 -15.08
N ASP A 45 -1.96 -20.64 -14.58
CA ASP A 45 -2.38 -21.87 -15.25
C ASP A 45 -2.88 -22.89 -14.24
N SER A 46 -4.04 -23.50 -14.54
CA SER A 46 -4.55 -24.69 -13.84
C SER A 46 -4.62 -24.59 -12.31
N GLY A 47 -4.87 -23.39 -11.77
CA GLY A 47 -4.98 -23.14 -10.33
C GLY A 47 -3.67 -22.81 -9.61
N PHE A 48 -2.56 -22.69 -10.36
CA PHE A 48 -1.27 -22.26 -9.86
C PHE A 48 -0.95 -20.84 -10.32
N ILE A 49 -0.27 -20.10 -9.44
CA ILE A 49 0.26 -18.77 -9.68
C ILE A 49 1.78 -18.91 -9.78
N THR A 50 2.37 -18.50 -10.89
CA THR A 50 3.83 -18.56 -11.09
C THR A 50 4.37 -17.16 -11.32
N ILE A 51 5.38 -16.77 -10.54
CA ILE A 51 6.11 -15.50 -10.70
C ILE A 51 7.48 -15.83 -11.28
N THR A 52 7.75 -15.36 -12.50
CA THR A 52 8.98 -15.70 -13.24
C THR A 52 10.18 -14.84 -12.83
N ASN A 53 9.95 -13.63 -12.33
CA ASN A 53 10.97 -12.71 -11.84
C ASN A 53 11.02 -12.60 -10.31
N ALA A 54 10.75 -13.69 -9.58
CA ALA A 54 10.71 -13.66 -8.11
C ALA A 54 12.00 -13.12 -7.46
N ASP A 55 13.16 -13.26 -8.12
CA ASP A 55 14.43 -12.72 -7.64
C ASP A 55 14.44 -11.18 -7.51
N THR A 56 13.66 -10.46 -8.34
CA THR A 56 13.52 -9.00 -8.23
C THR A 56 12.65 -8.57 -7.04
N LEU A 57 11.95 -9.52 -6.41
CA LEU A 57 11.12 -9.31 -5.20
C LEU A 57 11.81 -9.75 -3.91
N ASN A 58 13.05 -10.25 -3.97
CA ASN A 58 13.76 -10.78 -2.81
C ASN A 58 14.10 -9.74 -1.74
N GLN A 59 13.95 -8.44 -2.02
CA GLN A 59 14.13 -7.39 -1.03
C GLN A 59 12.85 -6.55 -0.91
N PRO A 60 12.30 -6.38 0.31
CA PRO A 60 11.14 -5.53 0.52
C PRO A 60 11.47 -4.09 0.12
N MET A 61 10.54 -3.44 -0.60
CA MET A 61 10.68 -2.05 -1.03
C MET A 61 10.94 -1.15 0.19
N SER A 62 12.00 -0.33 0.11
CA SER A 62 12.37 0.57 1.19
C SER A 62 11.66 1.91 1.02
N LEU A 63 10.56 2.11 1.76
CA LEU A 63 9.82 3.39 1.76
C LEU A 63 10.71 4.54 2.24
N THR A 64 10.61 5.71 1.62
CA THR A 64 11.17 6.95 2.20
C THR A 64 10.32 7.41 3.38
N ILE A 65 10.84 8.36 4.18
CA ILE A 65 10.10 8.90 5.33
C ILE A 65 8.84 9.63 4.84
N GLU A 66 8.93 10.34 3.72
CA GLU A 66 7.81 11.07 3.12
C GLU A 66 6.73 10.10 2.60
N GLU A 67 7.13 9.03 1.91
CA GLU A 67 6.21 7.99 1.44
C GLU A 67 5.54 7.26 2.62
N GLY A 68 6.30 6.97 3.66
CA GLY A 68 5.81 6.38 4.89
C GLY A 68 4.79 7.27 5.61
N ALA A 69 5.08 8.56 5.74
CA ALA A 69 4.17 9.53 6.35
C ALA A 69 2.88 9.71 5.54
N ALA A 70 2.99 9.79 4.21
CA ALA A 70 1.83 9.85 3.32
C ALA A 70 0.95 8.60 3.44
N LEU A 71 1.56 7.42 3.52
CA LEU A 71 0.85 6.15 3.68
C LEU A 71 0.18 6.05 5.05
N LEU A 72 0.83 6.50 6.12
CA LEU A 72 0.24 6.54 7.46
C LEU A 72 -1.02 7.41 7.50
N LEU A 73 -0.96 8.61 6.90
CA LEU A 73 -2.12 9.50 6.78
C LEU A 73 -3.25 8.87 5.96
N ALA A 74 -2.92 8.17 4.88
CA ALA A 74 -3.91 7.46 4.08
C ALA A 74 -4.59 6.34 4.87
N ILE A 75 -3.85 5.59 5.69
CA ILE A 75 -4.40 4.54 6.56
C ILE A 75 -5.31 5.16 7.63
N ASP A 76 -4.91 6.25 8.27
CA ASP A 76 -5.74 6.94 9.26
C ASP A 76 -7.06 7.43 8.64
N ASN A 77 -7.04 7.93 7.40
CA ASN A 77 -8.25 8.28 6.66
C ASN A 77 -9.10 7.05 6.31
N LEU A 78 -8.46 5.95 5.90
CA LEU A 78 -9.16 4.72 5.53
C LEU A 78 -9.87 4.10 6.75
N MET A 79 -9.26 4.18 7.93
CA MET A 79 -9.89 3.72 9.18
C MET A 79 -11.20 4.46 9.49
N ASN A 80 -11.35 5.73 9.09
CA ASN A 80 -12.56 6.50 9.33
C ASN A 80 -13.75 6.09 8.43
N ILE A 81 -13.48 5.44 7.29
CA ILE A 81 -14.51 5.05 6.30
C ILE A 81 -14.72 3.52 6.23
N THR A 82 -13.89 2.75 6.92
CA THR A 82 -13.88 1.28 6.84
C THR A 82 -14.78 0.68 7.92
N PRO A 83 -15.58 -0.35 7.60
CA PRO A 83 -16.41 -1.05 8.58
C PRO A 83 -15.57 -1.81 9.64
N ASP A 84 -16.12 -1.95 10.84
CA ASP A 84 -15.43 -2.48 12.03
C ASP A 84 -14.68 -3.82 11.81
N LYS A 85 -15.24 -4.71 10.99
CA LYS A 85 -14.67 -6.03 10.69
C LYS A 85 -13.26 -5.98 10.10
N ASP A 86 -12.89 -4.89 9.42
CA ASP A 86 -11.62 -4.75 8.71
C ASP A 86 -10.67 -3.77 9.43
N LEU A 87 -11.14 -3.09 10.49
CA LEU A 87 -10.35 -2.11 11.25
C LEU A 87 -9.14 -2.74 11.96
N GLU A 88 -9.27 -3.98 12.42
CA GLU A 88 -8.18 -4.72 13.04
C GLU A 88 -7.00 -4.95 12.08
N ILE A 89 -7.31 -5.17 10.79
CA ILE A 89 -6.28 -5.33 9.75
C ILE A 89 -5.57 -4.00 9.53
N LEU A 90 -6.33 -2.90 9.42
CA LEU A 90 -5.77 -1.56 9.25
C LEU A 90 -4.93 -1.12 10.45
N ARG A 91 -5.38 -1.44 11.67
CA ARG A 91 -4.64 -1.17 12.91
C ARG A 91 -3.32 -1.94 12.96
N SER A 92 -3.34 -3.24 12.65
CA SER A 92 -2.12 -4.04 12.58
C SER A 92 -1.15 -3.54 11.50
N LEU A 93 -1.68 -3.14 10.34
CA LEU A 93 -0.88 -2.59 9.24
C LEU A 93 -0.23 -1.25 9.63
N ARG A 94 -0.97 -0.38 10.30
CA ARG A 94 -0.48 0.89 10.86
C ARG A 94 0.66 0.68 11.85
N GLU A 95 0.49 -0.25 12.79
CA GLU A 95 1.51 -0.59 13.79
C GLU A 95 2.79 -1.11 13.15
N LYS A 96 2.67 -2.02 12.16
CA LYS A 96 3.83 -2.53 11.41
C LYS A 96 4.56 -1.43 10.65
N LEU A 97 3.81 -0.52 10.02
CA LEU A 97 4.38 0.59 9.27
C LEU A 97 5.12 1.58 10.18
N LEU A 98 4.56 1.91 11.35
CA LEU A 98 5.23 2.72 12.37
C LEU A 98 6.52 2.06 12.87
N ALA A 99 6.50 0.74 13.12
CA ALA A 99 7.69 0.01 13.56
C ALA A 99 8.83 0.07 12.51
N ILE A 100 8.49 -0.05 11.22
CA ILE A 100 9.47 0.00 10.12
C ILE A 100 10.03 1.43 9.94
N LEU A 101 9.19 2.46 10.02
CA LEU A 101 9.62 3.85 9.85
C LEU A 101 10.51 4.33 11.01
N THR A 102 10.17 3.97 12.24
CA THR A 102 10.97 4.30 13.43
C THR A 102 12.30 3.54 13.48
N TRP A 103 12.34 2.28 13.01
CA TRP A 103 13.58 1.51 12.88
C TRP A 103 14.58 2.16 11.91
N LYS A 104 14.09 2.71 10.80
CA LYS A 104 14.93 3.27 9.73
C LYS A 104 15.56 4.62 10.07
N ASP A 105 14.94 5.41 10.94
CA ASP A 105 15.51 6.69 11.43
C ASP A 105 16.85 6.48 12.17
N SER A 106 17.06 5.28 12.72
CA SER A 106 18.29 4.91 13.44
C SER A 106 19.44 4.47 12.52
N SER A 107 19.18 4.20 11.23
CA SER A 107 20.16 3.64 10.28
C SER A 107 20.11 4.40 8.94
N LYS A 108 20.81 5.54 8.90
CA LYS A 108 21.24 6.29 7.70
C LYS A 108 20.16 6.60 6.65
N SER A 109 19.78 7.89 6.64
CA SER A 109 19.14 8.60 5.52
C SER A 109 19.93 8.43 4.22
N GLY A 110 19.45 7.54 3.34
CA GLY A 110 19.77 7.54 1.92
C GLY A 110 18.71 8.34 1.19
N SER A 111 18.79 9.67 1.26
CA SER A 111 17.88 10.55 0.52
C SER A 111 18.16 10.47 -0.98
N LYS A 112 17.26 9.85 -1.73
CA LYS A 112 17.17 10.09 -3.18
C LYS A 112 16.52 11.47 -3.31
N THR A 113 17.34 12.51 -3.50
CA THR A 113 16.90 13.89 -3.57
C THR A 113 16.09 14.13 -4.84
N TYR A 114 14.77 14.15 -4.73
CA TYR A 114 13.95 14.85 -5.71
C TYR A 114 14.14 16.35 -5.50
N PRO A 115 14.40 17.15 -6.55
CA PRO A 115 14.59 18.58 -6.40
C PRO A 115 13.35 19.16 -5.73
N PRO A 116 13.50 19.89 -4.61
CA PRO A 116 12.38 20.54 -3.97
C PRO A 116 11.78 21.53 -4.97
N GLN A 117 10.52 21.29 -5.34
CA GLN A 117 9.70 22.26 -6.08
C GLN A 117 9.31 23.38 -5.08
N THR A 118 10.30 24.10 -4.56
CA THR A 118 10.11 25.20 -3.61
C THR A 118 10.00 26.50 -4.38
N SER A 119 8.77 26.86 -4.76
CA SER A 119 8.38 28.24 -5.05
C SER A 119 7.39 28.78 -4.02
N ALA A 120 7.35 28.22 -2.82
CA ALA A 120 6.40 28.62 -1.79
C ALA A 120 7.11 29.40 -0.68
N GLN A 121 6.72 30.67 -0.54
CA GLN A 121 6.98 31.51 0.64
C GLN A 121 6.68 30.74 1.95
N PRO A 122 7.25 31.14 3.10
CA PRO A 122 6.97 30.48 4.38
C PRO A 122 5.47 30.63 4.74
N VAL A 123 4.69 29.60 4.41
CA VAL A 123 3.24 29.50 4.61
C VAL A 123 2.89 29.03 6.03
N LEU A 124 3.80 28.28 6.67
CA LEU A 124 3.61 27.71 8.01
C LEU A 124 3.22 28.75 9.07
N PRO A 125 3.92 29.90 9.18
CA PRO A 125 3.58 30.93 10.17
C PRO A 125 2.21 31.57 9.93
N LYS A 126 1.78 31.66 8.66
CA LYS A 126 0.46 32.22 8.29
C LYS A 126 -0.67 31.25 8.65
N ILE A 127 -0.46 29.94 8.42
CA ILE A 127 -1.43 28.89 8.75
C ILE A 127 -1.65 28.83 10.27
N LEU A 128 -0.57 28.82 11.06
CA LEU A 128 -0.67 28.80 12.52
C LEU A 128 -1.43 30.00 13.07
N LYS A 129 -1.15 31.20 12.55
CA LYS A 129 -1.86 32.43 12.95
C LYS A 129 -3.35 32.40 12.56
N ALA A 130 -3.69 31.84 11.40
CA ALA A 130 -5.08 31.71 10.96
C ALA A 130 -5.88 30.73 11.83
N ILE A 131 -5.26 29.59 12.21
CA ILE A 131 -5.88 28.60 13.11
C ILE A 131 -6.12 29.21 14.50
N ASP A 132 -5.15 29.94 15.05
CA ASP A 132 -5.28 30.61 16.36
C ASP A 132 -6.41 31.66 16.37
N THR A 133 -6.62 32.33 15.24
CA THR A 133 -7.70 33.33 15.09
C THR A 133 -9.09 32.69 15.04
N LEU A 134 -9.22 31.44 14.60
CA LEU A 134 -10.49 30.70 14.53
C LEU A 134 -10.88 30.03 15.85
N SER A 135 -9.99 30.01 16.84
CA SER A 135 -10.24 29.41 18.16
C SER A 135 -10.77 30.41 19.22
N LYS A 136 -11.12 31.64 18.82
CA LYS A 136 -11.79 32.67 19.66
C LYS A 136 -13.21 32.91 19.18
#